data_AF-A0A7G9FCM0-F1
#
_entry.id   AF-A0A7G9FCM0-F1
#
_cell.length_a   1.000
_cell.length_b   1.000
_cell.length_c   1.000
_cell.angle_alpha   90.00
_cell.angle_beta   90.00
_cell.angle_gamma   90.00
#
_symmetry.space_group_name_H-M   'P 1'
#
loop_
_entity.id
_entity.type
_entity.pdbx_description
1 polymer ?
#
loop_
_entity_poly.entity_id
_entity_poly.type
_entity_poly.pdbx_seq_one_letter_code
_entity_poly.pdbx_strand_id
1 'polypeptide(L)'
;MKYLFNEILASFKERGMRITNQRRQLLSIMLQNPDFSPKEIFYLAHKKDNSIGRATVYRMVHSLQELGYVRPQSVTIVPKCRELHSACSVSGDS
;
A
#
# COMPACT_ATOMS: atom_id res chain seq x y z
N MET A 1 -19.22 -10.11 1.32
CA MET A 1 -17.85 -10.30 0.78
C MET A 1 -17.75 -10.29 -0.75
N LYS A 2 -18.57 -11.05 -1.50
CA LYS A 2 -18.51 -11.05 -2.99
C LYS A 2 -18.67 -9.67 -3.63
N TYR A 3 -19.53 -8.81 -3.07
CA TYR A 3 -19.75 -7.46 -3.56
C TYR A 3 -18.48 -6.60 -3.52
N LEU A 4 -17.81 -6.53 -2.36
CA LEU A 4 -16.56 -5.77 -2.20
C LEU A 4 -15.44 -6.27 -3.12
N PHE A 5 -15.34 -7.59 -3.34
CA PHE A 5 -14.37 -8.15 -4.28
C PHE A 5 -14.61 -7.64 -5.71
N ASN A 6 -15.86 -7.68 -6.19
CA ASN A 6 -16.20 -7.22 -7.52
C ASN A 6 -16.03 -5.70 -7.68
N GLU A 7 -16.34 -4.93 -6.64
CA GLU A 7 -16.17 -3.48 -6.61
C GLU A 7 -14.70 -3.06 -6.74
N ILE A 8 -13.79 -3.69 -5.98
CA ILE A 8 -12.34 -3.42 -6.08
C ILE A 8 -11.82 -3.78 -7.47
N LEU A 9 -12.31 -4.88 -8.06
CA LEU A 9 -11.95 -5.25 -9.42
C LEU A 9 -12.46 -4.26 -10.47
N ALA A 10 -13.67 -3.71 -10.30
CA ALA A 10 -14.17 -2.65 -11.17
C ALA A 10 -13.27 -1.41 -11.08
N SER A 11 -12.92 -0.97 -9.86
CA SER A 11 -12.01 0.14 -9.61
C SER A 11 -10.62 -0.07 -10.24
N PHE A 12 -10.10 -1.30 -10.20
CA PHE A 12 -8.84 -1.63 -10.89
C PHE A 12 -8.97 -1.48 -12.41
N LYS A 13 -10.08 -1.91 -12.98
CA LYS A 13 -10.35 -1.78 -14.43
C LYS A 13 -10.47 -0.31 -14.84
N GLU A 14 -11.17 0.51 -14.05
CA GLU A 14 -11.34 1.94 -14.29
C GLU A 14 -10.00 2.70 -14.28
N ARG A 15 -9.06 2.31 -13.40
CA ARG A 15 -7.69 2.85 -13.39
C ARG A 15 -6.76 2.25 -14.44
N GLY A 16 -7.27 1.42 -15.36
CA GLY A 16 -6.45 0.76 -16.38
C GLY A 16 -5.50 -0.32 -15.85
N MET A 17 -5.69 -0.79 -14.61
CA MET A 17 -4.86 -1.85 -14.05
C MET A 17 -5.28 -3.22 -14.58
N ARG A 18 -4.32 -3.96 -15.13
CA ARG A 18 -4.54 -5.33 -15.64
C ARG A 18 -4.96 -6.30 -14.53
N ILE A 19 -6.13 -6.91 -14.61
CA ILE A 19 -6.59 -7.87 -13.60
C ILE A 19 -6.11 -9.28 -13.97
N THR A 20 -5.00 -9.72 -13.38
CA THR A 20 -4.46 -11.08 -13.55
C THR A 20 -5.03 -12.05 -12.50
N ASN A 21 -4.89 -13.37 -12.73
CA ASN A 21 -5.32 -14.39 -11.76
C ASN A 21 -4.59 -14.25 -10.41
N GLN A 22 -3.30 -13.92 -10.42
CA GLN A 22 -2.53 -13.65 -9.20
C GLN A 22 -3.11 -12.48 -8.40
N ARG A 23 -3.50 -11.38 -9.07
CA ARG A 23 -4.13 -10.22 -8.39
C ARG A 23 -5.48 -10.60 -7.77
N ARG A 24 -6.28 -11.42 -8.46
CA ARG A 24 -7.55 -11.95 -7.92
C ARG A 24 -7.32 -12.81 -6.68
N GLN A 25 -6.31 -13.68 -6.72
CA GLN A 25 -5.96 -14.55 -5.60
C GLN A 25 -5.42 -13.75 -4.41
N LEU A 26 -4.55 -12.78 -4.65
CA LEU A 26 -4.01 -11.93 -3.60
C LEU A 26 -5.13 -11.09 -2.94
N LEU A 27 -6.03 -10.52 -3.74
CA LEU A 27 -7.19 -9.78 -3.24
C LEU A 27 -8.11 -10.68 -2.41
N SER A 28 -8.34 -11.92 -2.85
CA SER A 28 -9.20 -12.84 -2.11
C SER A 28 -8.58 -13.21 -0.76
N ILE A 29 -7.26 -13.38 -0.67
CA ILE A 29 -6.54 -13.65 0.59
C ILE A 29 -6.64 -12.44 1.52
N MET A 30 -6.44 -11.22 1.01
CA MET A 30 -6.55 -9.98 1.79
C MET A 30 -7.97 -9.80 2.37
N LEU A 31 -9.01 -9.99 1.55
CA LEU A 31 -10.38 -9.86 2.01
C LEU A 31 -10.78 -10.96 3.00
N GLN A 32 -10.26 -12.18 2.87
CA GLN A 32 -10.52 -13.27 3.82
C GLN A 32 -9.81 -13.07 5.16
N ASN A 33 -8.73 -12.30 5.21
CA ASN A 33 -7.90 -12.11 6.40
C ASN A 33 -7.71 -10.59 6.67
N PRO A 34 -8.79 -9.87 7.04
CA PRO A 34 -8.76 -8.41 7.16
C PRO A 34 -7.81 -7.90 8.27
N ASP A 35 -7.53 -8.71 9.29
CA ASP A 35 -6.68 -8.35 10.43
C ASP A 35 -5.19 -8.65 10.21
N PHE A 36 -4.84 -9.25 9.06
CA PHE A 36 -3.47 -9.70 8.81
C PHE A 36 -2.61 -8.53 8.32
N SER A 37 -1.39 -8.45 8.85
CA SER A 37 -0.38 -7.52 8.36
C SER A 37 0.04 -7.86 6.92
N PRO A 38 0.57 -6.90 6.14
CA PRO A 38 1.12 -7.17 4.80
C PRO A 38 2.17 -8.28 4.78
N LYS A 39 2.90 -8.48 5.89
CA LYS A 39 3.88 -9.55 6.06
C LYS A 39 3.20 -10.93 6.15
N GLU A 40 2.12 -11.04 6.90
CA GLU A 40 1.35 -12.28 7.04
C GLU A 40 0.60 -12.62 5.74
N ILE A 41 0.01 -11.61 5.09
CA ILE A 41 -0.58 -11.77 3.75
C ILE A 41 0.46 -12.29 2.76
N PHE A 42 1.68 -11.75 2.78
CA PHE A 42 2.78 -12.27 1.95
C PHE A 42 3.06 -13.74 2.23
N TYR A 43 3.19 -14.14 3.49
CA TYR A 43 3.48 -15.53 3.83
C TYR A 43 2.38 -16.49 3.34
N LEU A 44 1.11 -16.11 3.52
CA LEU A 44 -0.03 -16.89 3.03
C LEU A 44 -0.09 -16.97 1.51
N ALA A 45 0.12 -15.84 0.82
CA ALA A 45 0.07 -15.78 -0.63
C ALA A 45 1.24 -16.55 -1.25
N HIS A 46 2.46 -16.36 -0.73
CA HIS A 46 3.67 -17.03 -1.22
C HIS A 46 3.62 -18.54 -1.00
N LYS A 47 3.01 -19.02 0.10
CA LYS A 47 2.80 -20.45 0.34
C LYS A 47 1.85 -21.09 -0.68
N LYS A 48 0.91 -20.33 -1.25
CA LYS A 48 -0.03 -20.80 -2.27
C LYS A 48 0.50 -20.64 -3.69
N ASP A 49 1.23 -19.56 -3.94
CA ASP A 49 1.85 -19.26 -5.23
C ASP A 49 3.21 -18.60 -4.99
N ASN A 50 4.26 -19.39 -5.20
CA ASN A 50 5.64 -18.98 -4.96
C ASN A 50 6.11 -17.86 -5.92
N SER A 51 5.35 -17.57 -6.99
CA SER A 51 5.63 -16.43 -7.87
C SER A 51 5.21 -15.08 -7.27
N ILE A 52 4.39 -15.09 -6.22
CA ILE A 52 4.00 -13.86 -5.50
C ILE A 52 5.15 -13.44 -4.57
N GLY A 53 5.92 -12.46 -5.02
CA GLY A 53 6.95 -11.81 -4.22
C GLY A 53 6.40 -10.73 -3.27
N ARG A 54 7.20 -10.37 -2.25
CA ARG A 54 6.90 -9.28 -1.31
C ARG A 54 6.51 -7.99 -2.02
N ALA A 55 7.29 -7.58 -3.03
CA ALA A 55 7.05 -6.35 -3.76
C ALA A 55 5.65 -6.31 -4.42
N THR A 56 5.14 -7.46 -4.88
CA THR A 56 3.78 -7.57 -5.43
C THR A 56 2.72 -7.31 -4.36
N VAL A 57 2.92 -7.84 -3.16
CA VAL A 57 2.01 -7.61 -2.02
C VAL A 57 1.98 -6.15 -1.63
N TYR A 58 3.14 -5.53 -1.41
CA TYR A 58 3.20 -4.12 -1.00
C TYR A 58 2.65 -3.18 -2.07
N ARG A 59 2.92 -3.41 -3.36
CA ARG A 59 2.29 -2.63 -4.45
C ARG A 59 0.78 -2.77 -4.45
N MET A 60 0.26 -3.98 -4.23
CA MET A 60 -1.19 -4.22 -4.16
C MET A 60 -1.81 -3.47 -2.97
N VAL A 61 -1.19 -3.54 -1.79
CA VAL A 61 -1.62 -2.77 -0.60
C VAL A 61 -1.63 -1.28 -0.92
N HIS A 62 -0.57 -0.77 -1.54
CA HIS A 62 -0.48 0.64 -1.92
C HIS A 62 -1.58 1.06 -2.89
N SER A 63 -1.83 0.29 -3.96
CA SER A 63 -2.94 0.58 -4.89
C SER A 63 -4.30 0.57 -4.21
N LEU A 64 -4.51 -0.32 -3.23
CA LEU A 64 -5.75 -0.33 -2.42
C LEU A 64 -5.84 0.87 -1.48
N GLN A 65 -4.71 1.38 -0.97
CA GLN A 65 -4.67 2.63 -0.19
C GLN A 65 -5.01 3.85 -1.05
N GLU A 66 -4.43 3.94 -2.26
CA GLU A 66 -4.73 5.01 -3.21
C GLU A 66 -6.18 5.02 -3.69
N LEU A 67 -6.85 3.87 -3.62
CA LEU A 67 -8.28 3.72 -3.89
C LEU A 67 -9.16 3.94 -2.67
N GLY A 68 -8.58 4.09 -1.47
CA GLY A 68 -9.32 4.27 -0.22
C GLY A 68 -9.86 2.99 0.41
N TYR A 69 -9.55 1.80 -0.15
CA TYR A 69 -9.97 0.51 0.40
C TYR A 69 -9.15 0.05 1.60
N VAL A 70 -7.92 0.55 1.74
CA VAL A 70 -7.02 0.22 2.85
C VAL A 70 -6.56 1.51 3.52
N ARG A 71 -6.64 1.58 4.85
CA ARG A 71 -6.10 2.71 5.60
C ARG A 71 -4.58 2.57 5.78
N PRO A 72 -3.81 3.67 5.75
CA PRO A 72 -2.41 3.65 6.19
C PRO A 72 -2.35 3.24 7.66
N GLN A 73 -1.59 2.20 7.97
CA GLN A 73 -1.24 1.87 9.36
C GLN A 73 -0.05 2.78 9.74
N SER A 74 -0.31 3.87 10.45
CA SER A 74 0.74 4.82 10.83
C SER A 74 1.60 4.25 11.96
N VAL A 75 2.92 4.15 11.73
CA VAL A 75 3.92 4.00 12.79
C VAL A 75 4.80 5.26 12.75
N THR A 76 4.24 6.38 13.21
CA THR A 76 4.93 7.67 13.16
C THR A 76 5.80 7.84 14.41
N ILE A 77 7.11 7.90 14.23
CA ILE A 77 8.02 8.52 15.21
C ILE A 77 8.37 9.90 14.66
N VAL A 78 7.98 10.94 15.39
CA VAL A 78 8.19 12.35 15.04
C VAL A 78 9.57 12.85 15.48
N PRO A 79 10.24 13.73 14.71
CA PRO A 79 11.52 14.32 15.11
C PRO A 79 11.36 15.22 16.34
N LYS A 80 12.33 15.21 17.27
CA LYS A 80 12.43 16.28 18.28
C LYS A 80 12.83 17.55 17.54
N CYS A 81 11.99 18.60 17.59
CA CYS A 81 12.29 19.91 17.01
C CYS A 81 13.72 20.33 17.36
N ARG A 82 14.53 20.65 16.35
CA ARG A 82 15.70 21.50 16.53
C ARG A 82 15.29 22.87 16.00
N GLU A 83 15.09 23.81 16.92
CA GLU A 83 14.84 25.21 16.59
C GLU A 83 15.87 25.68 15.57
N LEU A 84 15.35 26.19 14.46
CA LEU A 84 16.13 26.71 13.34
C LEU A 84 16.89 27.94 13.84
N HIS A 85 18.22 27.89 13.89
CA HIS A 85 19.00 29.10 14.05
C HIS A 85 18.73 30.00 12.85
N SER A 86 17.93 31.02 13.09
CA SER A 86 17.83 32.24 12.31
C SER A 86 19.23 32.83 12.09
N ALA A 87 19.67 32.92 10.85
CA ALA A 87 20.35 34.09 10.30
C ALA A 87 20.51 33.92 8.78
N CYS A 88 19.54 34.42 8.01
CA CYS A 88 19.86 34.92 6.68
C CYS A 88 20.65 36.22 6.88
N SER A 89 21.89 36.26 6.42
CA SER A 89 22.58 37.51 6.10
C SER A 89 22.97 37.44 4.64
N VAL A 90 22.09 38.00 3.81
CA VAL A 90 22.39 38.30 2.41
C VAL A 90 23.00 39.70 2.41
N SER A 91 24.25 39.83 1.97
CA SER A 91 24.78 41.07 1.40
C SER A 91 26.07 40.78 0.65
N GLY A 92 25.92 40.57 -0.66
CA GLY A 92 26.99 40.67 -1.65
C GLY A 92 26.86 42.00 -2.40
N ASP A 93 28.02 42.62 -2.60
CA ASP A 93 28.44 43.54 -3.66
C ASP A 93 27.72 44.89 -3.86
N SER A 94 28.38 45.97 -3.43
CA SER A 94 29.04 46.95 -4.33
C SER A 94 29.97 47.88 -3.54
#